data_AF-A0AAN6I5H4-F1
#
_entry.id   AF-A0AAN6I5H4-F1
#
_cell.length_a   1.000
_cell.length_b   1.000
_cell.length_c   1.000
_cell.angle_alpha   90.00
_cell.angle_beta   90.00
_cell.angle_gamma   90.00
#
_symmetry.space_group_name_H-M   'P 1'
#
loop_
_entity.id
_entity.type
_entity.pdbx_description
1 polymer ?
#
loop_
_entity_poly.entity_id
_entity_poly.type
_entity_poly.pdbx_seq_one_letter_code
_entity_poly.pdbx_strand_id
1 'polypeptide(L)'
;MSYYFAILGTNDSPLYELEIGTYKQSGDGKPNFPIEIKELQQFIVNASLDILQDQQFKINQIFFKNLDSFYGYQVYSYLTQGNIKFIISTNVKNQDESIRQFFIEVNELYVKNLLSPFYNVNDPIRSVGFDSRVCLLAKKYL
;
A
#
# COMPACT_ATOMS: atom_id res chain seq x y z
N MET A 1 16.44 0.91 -2.07
CA MET A 1 15.27 0.03 -2.17
C MET A 1 14.13 0.76 -1.51
N SER A 2 13.05 1.00 -2.25
CA SER A 2 12.03 1.97 -1.86
C SER A 2 10.64 1.40 -2.11
N TYR A 3 9.70 1.77 -1.25
CA TYR A 3 8.31 1.37 -1.30
C TYR A 3 7.46 2.63 -1.26
N TYR A 4 6.46 2.66 -2.13
CA TYR A 4 5.38 3.62 -2.07
C TYR A 4 4.12 2.85 -1.73
N PHE A 5 3.55 3.13 -0.57
CA PHE A 5 2.35 2.51 -0.06
C PHE A 5 1.19 3.50 -0.09
N ALA A 6 0.05 3.08 -0.61
CA ALA A 6 -1.18 3.86 -0.60
C ALA A 6 -2.37 3.03 -0.11
N ILE A 7 -3.27 3.69 0.62
CA ILE A 7 -4.61 3.20 0.94
C ILE A 7 -5.59 4.04 0.12
N LEU A 8 -6.39 3.38 -0.70
CA LEU A 8 -7.39 4.03 -1.54
C LEU A 8 -8.79 3.61 -1.11
N GLY A 9 -9.68 4.59 -1.15
CA GLY A 9 -11.09 4.42 -0.80
C GLY A 9 -11.87 3.58 -1.81
N THR A 10 -13.14 3.42 -1.50
CA THR A 10 -14.12 2.78 -2.38
C THR A 10 -14.37 3.58 -3.67
N ASN A 11 -14.18 4.89 -3.61
CA ASN A 11 -14.28 5.89 -4.68
C ASN A 11 -12.93 6.20 -5.35
N ASP A 12 -11.92 5.35 -5.18
CA ASP A 12 -10.56 5.49 -5.72
C ASP A 12 -9.81 6.77 -5.25
N SER A 13 -10.29 7.44 -4.20
CA SER A 13 -9.56 8.57 -3.60
C SER A 13 -8.49 8.10 -2.61
N PRO A 14 -7.31 8.73 -2.58
CA PRO A 14 -6.27 8.38 -1.62
C PRO A 14 -6.67 8.77 -0.20
N LEU A 15 -6.65 7.79 0.70
CA LEU A 15 -6.93 7.96 2.13
C LEU A 15 -5.65 8.13 2.94
N TYR A 16 -4.58 7.46 2.53
CA TYR A 16 -3.28 7.49 3.19
C TYR A 16 -2.18 7.15 2.17
N GLU A 17 -1.03 7.80 2.30
CA GLU A 17 0.15 7.56 1.47
C GLU A 17 1.39 7.53 2.36
N LEU A 18 2.35 6.67 2.02
CA LEU A 18 3.62 6.54 2.73
C LEU A 18 4.73 6.18 1.75
N GLU A 19 5.78 7.00 1.72
CA GLU A 19 7.05 6.68 1.08
C GLU A 19 8.03 6.17 2.14
N ILE A 20 8.60 4.99 1.91
CA ILE A 20 9.56 4.42 2.85
C ILE A 20 10.70 3.68 2.14
N GLY A 21 11.92 3.84 2.65
CA GLY A 21 13.05 3.01 2.23
C GLY A 21 13.05 1.68 2.98
N THR A 22 13.73 0.67 2.45
CA THR A 22 13.94 -0.57 3.20
C THR A 22 14.77 -0.31 4.46
N TYR A 23 14.43 -1.00 5.54
CA TYR A 23 15.26 -1.08 6.75
C TYR A 23 16.06 -2.39 6.81
N LYS A 24 15.82 -3.30 5.86
CA LYS A 24 16.56 -4.55 5.74
C LYS A 24 17.94 -4.27 5.13
N GLN A 25 18.89 -5.19 5.38
CA GLN A 25 20.23 -5.20 4.75
C GLN A 25 20.99 -3.86 4.88
N SER A 26 20.96 -3.25 6.07
CA SER A 26 21.62 -1.96 6.37
C SER A 26 21.05 -0.75 5.63
N GLY A 27 19.78 -0.80 5.22
CA GLY A 27 19.09 0.37 4.67
C GLY A 27 18.80 1.43 5.73
N ASP A 28 18.98 2.71 5.36
CA ASP A 28 18.74 3.86 6.23
C ASP A 28 17.25 4.19 6.44
N GLY A 29 16.35 3.41 5.82
CA GLY A 29 14.91 3.66 5.85
C GLY A 29 14.44 4.88 5.05
N LYS A 30 15.37 5.62 4.45
CA LYS A 30 15.05 6.76 3.60
C LYS A 30 14.58 6.29 2.23
N PRO A 31 13.42 6.77 1.74
CA PRO A 31 12.99 6.46 0.38
C PRO A 31 13.99 7.08 -0.60
N ASN A 32 14.49 6.24 -1.51
CA ASN A 32 15.42 6.63 -2.56
C ASN A 32 14.81 6.25 -3.92
N PHE A 33 13.89 7.08 -4.40
CA PHE A 33 13.33 6.98 -5.74
C PHE A 33 14.09 7.92 -6.67
N PRO A 34 14.42 7.50 -7.91
CA PRO A 34 14.77 8.45 -8.96
C PRO A 34 13.65 9.48 -9.11
N ILE A 35 13.98 10.75 -9.32
CA ILE A 35 13.01 11.86 -9.39
C ILE A 35 11.88 11.57 -10.36
N GLU A 36 12.21 11.09 -11.57
CA GLU A 36 11.24 10.73 -12.60
C GLU A 36 10.23 9.69 -12.13
N ILE A 37 10.68 8.69 -11.38
CA ILE A 37 9.82 7.63 -10.86
C ILE A 37 9.03 8.10 -9.64
N LYS A 38 9.62 8.98 -8.82
CA LYS A 38 8.96 9.51 -7.62
C LYS A 38 7.65 10.20 -7.99
N GLU A 39 7.69 11.08 -8.97
CA GLU A 39 6.51 11.82 -9.44
C GLU A 39 5.47 10.91 -10.10
N LEU A 40 5.91 9.77 -10.65
CA LEU A 40 5.04 8.80 -11.29
C LEU A 40 4.40 7.79 -10.32
N GLN A 41 4.78 7.74 -9.03
CA GLN A 41 4.25 6.72 -8.12
C GLN A 41 2.72 6.73 -8.01
N GLN A 42 2.12 7.92 -7.87
CA GLN A 42 0.67 8.08 -7.84
C GLN A 42 0.03 7.63 -9.16
N PHE A 43 0.67 7.93 -10.29
CA PHE A 43 0.19 7.51 -11.61
C PHE A 43 0.23 5.99 -11.77
N ILE A 44 1.32 5.34 -11.36
CA ILE A 44 1.48 3.87 -11.43
C ILE A 44 0.41 3.19 -10.57
N VAL A 45 0.22 3.66 -9.35
CA VAL A 45 -0.80 3.10 -8.44
C VAL A 45 -2.21 3.28 -9.01
N ASN A 46 -2.54 4.47 -9.51
CA ASN A 46 -3.86 4.72 -10.10
C ASN A 46 -4.10 3.89 -11.37
N ALA A 47 -3.12 3.77 -12.26
CA ALA A 47 -3.24 2.95 -13.47
C ALA A 47 -3.45 1.45 -13.16
N SER A 48 -2.88 0.96 -12.05
CA SER A 48 -3.07 -0.43 -11.64
C SER A 48 -4.49 -0.74 -11.14
N LEU A 49 -5.30 0.27 -10.82
CA LEU A 49 -6.67 0.07 -10.30
C LEU A 49 -7.59 -0.58 -11.31
N ASP A 50 -7.48 -0.23 -12.59
CA ASP A 50 -8.30 -0.83 -13.64
C ASP A 50 -8.11 -2.35 -13.69
N ILE A 51 -6.86 -2.80 -13.56
CA ILE A 51 -6.50 -4.23 -13.54
C ILE A 51 -7.09 -4.90 -12.28
N LEU A 52 -6.95 -4.28 -11.11
CA LEU A 52 -7.52 -4.80 -9.86
C LEU A 52 -9.04 -4.92 -9.95
N GLN A 53 -9.70 -3.91 -10.53
CA GLN A 53 -11.15 -3.85 -10.65
C GLN A 53 -11.71 -4.93 -11.59
N ASP A 54 -10.95 -5.32 -12.62
CA ASP A 54 -11.30 -6.44 -13.48
C ASP A 54 -11.07 -7.81 -12.83
N GLN A 55 -10.04 -7.91 -11.97
CA GLN A 55 -9.67 -9.16 -11.32
C GLN A 55 -10.52 -9.49 -10.09
N GLN A 56 -10.96 -8.48 -9.32
CA GLN A 56 -11.70 -8.68 -8.06
C GLN A 56 -12.99 -9.51 -8.22
N PHE A 57 -13.65 -9.43 -9.38
CA PHE A 57 -14.88 -10.18 -9.65
C PHE A 57 -14.63 -11.58 -10.21
N LYS A 58 -13.41 -11.87 -10.66
CA LYS A 58 -13.02 -13.15 -11.27
C LYS A 58 -12.32 -14.07 -10.27
N ILE A 59 -11.57 -13.49 -9.33
CA ILE A 59 -10.67 -14.22 -8.43
C ILE A 59 -11.11 -13.96 -6.99
N ASN A 60 -11.41 -15.04 -6.26
CA ASN A 60 -11.70 -14.96 -4.83
C ASN A 60 -10.41 -14.95 -3.99
N GLN A 61 -9.61 -13.89 -4.15
CA GLN A 61 -8.39 -13.66 -3.38
C GLN A 61 -8.37 -12.21 -2.88
N ILE A 62 -7.84 -12.03 -1.67
CA ILE A 62 -7.67 -10.71 -1.06
C ILE A 62 -6.29 -10.11 -1.33
N PHE A 63 -5.32 -10.90 -1.76
CA PHE A 63 -3.95 -10.46 -2.02
C PHE A 63 -3.56 -10.76 -3.47
N PHE A 64 -3.22 -9.72 -4.22
CA PHE A 64 -2.82 -9.78 -5.62
C PHE A 64 -1.33 -9.49 -5.71
N LYS A 65 -0.55 -10.56 -5.89
CA LYS A 65 0.90 -10.49 -6.13
C LYS A 65 1.16 -9.99 -7.54
N ASN A 66 2.06 -9.01 -7.68
CA ASN A 66 2.53 -8.51 -8.98
C ASN A 66 1.37 -8.24 -9.95
N LEU A 67 0.42 -7.43 -9.48
CA LEU A 67 -0.77 -7.00 -10.19
C LEU A 67 -0.41 -6.31 -11.51
N ASP A 68 0.61 -5.45 -11.46
CA ASP A 68 1.16 -4.73 -12.61
C ASP A 68 2.67 -4.52 -12.44
N SER A 69 3.36 -4.12 -13.50
CA SER A 69 4.75 -3.70 -13.43
C SER A 69 5.07 -2.56 -14.40
N PHE A 70 5.78 -1.55 -13.89
CA PHE A 70 6.19 -0.37 -14.64
C PHE A 70 7.66 -0.03 -14.36
N TYR A 71 8.49 0.02 -15.40
CA TYR A 71 9.96 0.26 -15.30
C TYR A 71 10.68 -0.54 -14.19
N GLY A 72 10.29 -1.81 -13.99
CA GLY A 72 10.90 -2.67 -12.97
C GLY A 72 10.37 -2.46 -11.55
N TYR A 73 9.43 -1.54 -11.34
CA TYR A 73 8.60 -1.47 -10.14
C TYR A 73 7.44 -2.45 -10.31
N GLN A 74 7.22 -3.28 -9.30
CA GLN A 74 6.13 -4.23 -9.21
C GLN A 74 5.06 -3.66 -8.30
N VAL A 75 3.81 -3.85 -8.71
CA VAL A 75 2.64 -3.41 -7.95
C VAL A 75 2.03 -4.59 -7.23
N TYR A 76 1.85 -4.48 -5.93
CA TYR A 76 1.17 -5.45 -5.07
C TYR A 76 -0.11 -4.81 -4.56
N SER A 77 -1.18 -5.59 -4.49
CA SER A 77 -2.44 -5.09 -3.95
C SER A 77 -3.03 -6.03 -2.90
N TYR A 78 -3.71 -5.43 -1.92
CA TYR A 78 -4.55 -6.13 -0.97
C TYR A 78 -5.93 -5.47 -0.95
N LEU A 79 -6.97 -6.26 -1.25
CA LEU A 79 -8.35 -5.84 -1.29
C LEU A 79 -9.05 -6.28 0.00
N THR A 80 -9.54 -5.30 0.76
CA THR A 80 -10.32 -5.59 1.97
C THR A 80 -11.76 -5.98 1.61
N GLN A 81 -12.47 -6.62 2.53
CA GLN A 81 -13.89 -6.96 2.36
C GLN A 81 -14.79 -5.72 2.23
N GLY A 82 -14.30 -4.54 2.65
CA GLY A 82 -14.98 -3.25 2.49
C GLY A 82 -14.67 -2.54 1.17
N ASN A 83 -14.04 -3.21 0.20
CA ASN A 83 -13.60 -2.64 -1.07
C ASN A 83 -12.62 -1.45 -0.91
N ILE A 84 -11.81 -1.49 0.15
CA ILE A 84 -10.67 -0.60 0.34
C ILE A 84 -9.44 -1.27 -0.24
N LYS A 85 -8.63 -0.50 -0.96
CA LYS A 85 -7.56 -1.01 -1.80
C LYS A 85 -6.24 -0.55 -1.22
N PHE A 86 -5.46 -1.49 -0.73
CA PHE A 86 -4.08 -1.24 -0.29
C PHE A 86 -3.16 -1.57 -1.45
N ILE A 87 -2.26 -0.65 -1.80
CA ILE A 87 -1.38 -0.83 -2.95
C ILE A 87 0.05 -0.47 -2.55
N ILE A 88 1.00 -1.32 -2.90
CA ILE A 88 2.44 -1.06 -2.79
C ILE A 88 3.07 -1.11 -4.16
N SER A 89 3.81 -0.06 -4.51
CA SER A 89 4.75 -0.04 -5.64
C SER A 89 6.18 -0.13 -5.11
N THR A 90 6.95 -1.09 -5.61
CA THR A 90 8.35 -1.28 -5.19
C THR A 90 9.22 -1.91 -6.27
N ASN A 91 10.51 -1.55 -6.30
CA ASN A 91 11.52 -2.21 -7.13
C ASN A 91 12.20 -3.40 -6.45
N VAL A 92 11.79 -3.74 -5.21
CA VAL A 92 12.35 -4.86 -4.46
C VAL A 92 11.64 -6.15 -4.86
N LYS A 93 12.42 -7.13 -5.29
CA LYS A 93 11.91 -8.45 -5.70
C LYS A 93 11.83 -9.42 -4.52
N ASN A 94 11.00 -10.45 -4.66
CA ASN A 94 10.89 -11.59 -3.73
C ASN A 94 10.49 -11.20 -2.29
N GLN A 95 9.61 -10.19 -2.14
CA GLN A 95 9.08 -9.75 -0.83
C GLN A 95 7.60 -10.14 -0.63
N ASP A 96 7.06 -11.06 -1.44
CA ASP A 96 5.63 -11.39 -1.48
C ASP A 96 5.02 -11.65 -0.10
N GLU A 97 5.63 -12.55 0.68
CA GLU A 97 5.11 -12.94 2.00
C GLU A 97 5.28 -11.80 3.01
N SER A 98 6.38 -11.05 2.95
CA SER A 98 6.59 -9.90 3.85
C SER A 98 5.58 -8.78 3.58
N ILE A 99 5.32 -8.47 2.30
CA ILE A 99 4.31 -7.50 1.87
C ILE A 99 2.91 -7.97 2.26
N ARG A 100 2.61 -9.26 2.10
CA ARG A 100 1.34 -9.84 2.52
C ARG A 100 1.10 -9.68 4.02
N GLN A 101 2.09 -10.00 4.86
CA GLN A 101 1.99 -9.82 6.31
C GLN A 101 1.86 -8.34 6.70
N PHE A 102 2.59 -7.45 6.03
CA PHE A 102 2.42 -6.00 6.19
C PHE A 102 0.97 -5.56 5.94
N PHE A 103 0.37 -5.98 4.82
CA PHE A 103 -1.01 -5.64 4.50
C PHE A 103 -2.02 -6.17 5.51
N ILE A 104 -1.82 -7.39 6.02
CA ILE A 104 -2.68 -7.98 7.05
C ILE A 104 -2.63 -7.13 8.33
N GLU A 105 -1.45 -6.80 8.83
CA GLU A 105 -1.33 -5.99 10.06
C GLU A 105 -1.84 -4.54 9.86
N VAL A 106 -1.64 -3.94 8.68
CA VAL A 106 -2.21 -2.63 8.35
C VAL A 106 -3.73 -2.70 8.26
N ASN A 107 -4.31 -3.79 7.75
CA ASN A 107 -5.76 -3.97 7.71
C ASN A 107 -6.35 -3.98 9.13
N GLU A 108 -5.70 -4.65 10.08
CA GLU A 108 -6.13 -4.61 11.48
C GLU A 108 -6.12 -3.20 12.07
N LEU A 109 -5.11 -2.39 11.74
CA LEU A 109 -5.05 -0.99 12.15
C LEU A 109 -6.14 -0.15 11.48
N TYR A 110 -6.38 -0.38 10.19
CA TYR A 110 -7.41 0.31 9.42
C TYR A 110 -8.80 0.01 9.99
N VAL A 111 -9.11 -1.26 10.29
CA VAL A 111 -10.37 -1.65 10.92
C VAL A 111 -10.55 -0.98 12.28
N LYS A 112 -9.51 -0.88 13.11
CA LYS A 112 -9.58 -0.15 14.39
C LYS A 112 -9.89 1.34 14.19
N ASN A 113 -9.36 1.95 13.14
CA ASN A 113 -9.67 3.33 12.79
C ASN A 113 -11.12 3.48 12.31
N LEU A 114 -11.60 2.52 11.50
CA LEU A 114 -12.97 2.46 10.99
C LEU A 114 -14.01 2.30 12.12
N LEU A 115 -13.67 1.60 13.20
CA LEU A 115 -14.53 1.43 14.38
C LEU A 115 -14.66 2.71 15.23
N SER A 116 -13.90 3.76 14.92
CA SER A 116 -14.09 5.06 15.56
C SER A 116 -15.41 5.68 15.08
N PRO A 117 -16.31 6.09 15.99
CA PRO A 117 -17.59 6.69 15.61
C PRO A 117 -17.44 8.07 14.94
N PHE A 118 -16.23 8.64 14.94
CA PHE A 118 -15.92 9.94 14.34
C PHE A 118 -15.20 9.84 12.99
N TYR A 119 -14.98 8.62 12.50
CA TYR A 119 -14.32 8.40 11.22
C TYR A 119 -15.37 8.03 10.17
N ASN A 120 -15.47 8.82 9.09
CA ASN A 120 -16.31 8.44 7.96
C ASN A 120 -15.49 7.62 6.96
N VAL A 121 -16.18 6.67 6.32
CA VAL A 121 -15.58 5.89 5.24
C VAL A 121 -15.15 6.83 4.11
N ASN A 122 -13.96 6.61 3.55
CA ASN A 122 -13.30 7.42 2.53
C ASN A 122 -12.77 8.80 2.96
N ASP A 123 -12.84 9.15 4.25
CA ASP A 123 -12.12 10.35 4.72
C ASP A 123 -10.59 10.09 4.78
N PRO A 124 -9.74 11.09 4.49
CA PRO A 124 -8.31 10.95 4.65
C PRO A 124 -7.90 10.65 6.10
N ILE A 125 -7.02 9.66 6.28
CA ILE A 125 -6.50 9.26 7.59
C ILE A 125 -5.37 10.20 7.99
N ARG A 126 -5.66 11.17 8.86
CA ARG A 126 -4.70 12.18 9.36
C ARG A 126 -4.17 11.91 10.77
N SER A 127 -4.42 10.72 11.31
CA SER A 127 -4.05 10.37 12.68
C SER A 127 -2.55 10.12 12.81
N VAL A 128 -1.87 10.90 13.65
CA VAL A 128 -0.43 10.73 13.96
C VAL A 128 -0.15 9.35 14.59
N GLY A 129 -1.08 8.85 15.41
CA GLY A 129 -0.95 7.54 16.03
C GLY A 129 -1.10 6.39 15.03
N PHE A 130 -1.94 6.57 14.00
CA PHE A 130 -2.05 5.62 12.90
C PHE A 130 -0.74 5.60 12.09
N ASP A 131 -0.27 6.77 11.67
CA ASP A 131 0.96 6.94 10.89
C ASP A 131 2.18 6.33 11.60
N SER A 132 2.35 6.63 12.89
CA SER A 132 3.45 6.07 13.71
C SER A 132 3.44 4.55 13.73
N ARG A 133 2.25 3.93 13.81
CA ARG A 133 2.11 2.47 13.83
C ARG A 133 2.37 1.88 12.45
N VAL A 134 1.86 2.47 11.38
CA VAL A 134 2.15 2.01 10.01
C VAL A 134 3.65 2.11 9.71
N CYS A 135 4.31 3.19 10.13
CA CYS A 135 5.77 3.31 10.01
C CYS A 135 6.54 2.21 10.75
N LEU A 136 6.08 1.79 11.94
CA LEU A 136 6.68 0.66 12.67
C LEU A 136 6.48 -0.67 11.95
N LEU A 137 5.30 -0.90 11.37
CA LEU A 137 5.02 -2.10 10.56
C LEU A 137 5.87 -2.12 9.30
N ALA A 138 6.00 -0.98 8.63
CA ALA A 138 6.80 -0.84 7.43
C ALA A 138 8.28 -1.12 7.73
N LYS A 139 8.81 -0.62 8.86
CA LYS A 139 10.17 -0.98 9.34
C LYS A 139 10.38 -2.48 9.58
N LYS A 140 9.33 -3.18 10.06
CA LYS A 140 9.39 -4.61 10.38
C LYS A 140 9.34 -5.47 9.11
N TYR A 141 8.53 -5.07 8.13
CA TYR A 141 8.20 -5.92 6.99
C TYR A 141 8.83 -5.52 5.66
N LEU A 142 9.10 -4.23 5.42
CA LEU A 142 9.53 -3.68 4.12
C LEU A 142 11.03 -3.36 4.10
#